data_AF-V4LWJ0-F1
#
_entry.id   AF-V4LWJ0-F1
#
_cell.length_a   1.000
_cell.length_b   1.000
_cell.length_c   1.000
_cell.angle_alpha   90.00
_cell.angle_beta   90.00
_cell.angle_gamma   90.00
#
_symmetry.space_group_name_H-M   'P 1'
#
loop_
_entity.id
_entity.type
_entity.pdbx_description
1 polymer ?
#
loop_
_entity_poly.entity_id
_entity_poly.type
_entity_poly.pdbx_seq_one_letter_code
_entity_poly.pdbx_strand_id
1 'polypeptide(L)'
;VVRAGKPPASRRRRKLDELRTPVAQSRRSSSPIDYLRPKLVTHNGEHHQSRCGSSRIVNHRPKHMDACNNASPRTPTQKGLGLSRRVTLLLVTAITKSEAFSKTVKSRFPGHNPEKLTHLHFYFHDTVSGDKPTAVVVATGPNTNSSASAFGMVAVVDDPLTVGPNITSEEVGRAQGMYSSSDQKTFGLLMALNLVFTKGEFSGSTVAMYGRNSVMSKVREIPIVGGTGAFRFGRGYAQAKTVRFNTTTGDAVVEYNVYVWH
;
A
#
# COMPACT_ATOMS: atom_id res chain seq x y z
N VAL A 1 -19.69 37.57 -77.98
CA VAL A 1 -20.80 38.23 -77.26
C VAL A 1 -20.36 38.46 -75.81
N VAL A 2 -19.87 39.68 -75.54
CA VAL A 2 -20.03 40.54 -74.33
C VAL A 2 -19.57 39.99 -72.95
N ARG A 3 -18.35 40.31 -72.47
CA ARG A 3 -17.87 41.45 -71.59
C ARG A 3 -18.06 41.18 -70.08
N ALA A 4 -17.00 41.04 -69.27
CA ALA A 4 -16.05 42.03 -68.72
C ALA A 4 -16.62 42.89 -67.56
N GLY A 5 -15.93 42.90 -66.41
CA GLY A 5 -16.11 43.91 -65.36
C GLY A 5 -15.51 43.57 -63.99
N LYS A 6 -14.46 44.29 -63.58
CA LYS A 6 -13.89 44.40 -62.22
C LYS A 6 -13.86 45.91 -61.87
N PRO A 7 -13.43 46.32 -60.66
CA PRO A 7 -14.16 46.66 -59.41
C PRO A 7 -14.36 48.19 -59.21
N PRO A 8 -14.66 48.73 -58.00
CA PRO A 8 -13.56 49.17 -57.12
C PRO A 8 -13.82 49.12 -55.59
N ALA A 9 -12.73 49.33 -54.84
CA ALA A 9 -12.68 49.53 -53.39
C ALA A 9 -12.97 50.98 -52.97
N SER A 10 -13.40 51.22 -51.72
CA SER A 10 -12.82 52.25 -50.82
C SER A 10 -13.58 52.45 -49.48
N ARG A 11 -12.79 52.63 -48.40
CA ARG A 11 -12.90 53.60 -47.27
C ARG A 11 -14.21 53.63 -46.42
N ARG A 12 -14.22 53.91 -45.10
CA ARG A 12 -13.27 54.39 -44.09
C ARG A 12 -13.96 54.35 -42.70
N ARG A 13 -13.15 54.10 -41.65
CA ARG A 13 -13.06 54.81 -40.34
C ARG A 13 -14.08 54.64 -39.19
N ARG A 14 -13.46 54.28 -38.04
CA ARG A 14 -13.55 54.85 -36.65
C ARG A 14 -14.83 54.50 -35.89
N LYS A 15 -14.81 54.17 -34.58
CA LYS A 15 -14.04 54.68 -33.42
C LYS A 15 -14.23 53.62 -32.30
N LEU A 16 -13.21 53.01 -31.68
CA LEU A 16 -12.37 53.46 -30.54
C LEU A 16 -13.09 54.16 -29.37
N ASP A 17 -12.73 53.68 -28.17
CA ASP A 17 -12.70 54.28 -26.82
C ASP A 17 -13.76 53.73 -25.85
N GLU A 18 -13.38 52.81 -24.95
CA GLU A 18 -12.68 53.03 -23.67
C GLU A 18 -13.61 53.61 -22.57
N LEU A 19 -13.69 52.94 -21.41
CA LEU A 19 -13.20 53.46 -20.12
C LEU A 19 -13.74 52.66 -18.91
N ARG A 20 -12.78 52.30 -18.06
CA ARG A 20 -12.77 52.35 -16.58
C ARG A 20 -13.47 51.28 -15.74
N THR A 21 -12.60 50.49 -15.09
CA THR A 21 -12.65 50.13 -13.67
C THR A 21 -12.79 51.34 -12.73
N PRO A 22 -13.28 51.11 -11.50
CA PRO A 22 -12.48 51.53 -10.35
C PRO A 22 -12.38 50.50 -9.21
N VAL A 23 -11.53 50.89 -8.27
CA VAL A 23 -10.86 50.22 -7.15
C VAL A 23 -11.77 49.88 -5.96
N ALA A 24 -11.30 48.91 -5.17
CA ALA A 24 -11.85 48.37 -3.93
C ALA A 24 -12.06 49.36 -2.77
N GLN A 25 -12.99 49.01 -1.87
CA GLN A 25 -12.87 49.16 -0.42
C GLN A 25 -13.98 48.36 0.31
N SER A 26 -13.59 47.45 1.22
CA SER A 26 -14.42 47.05 2.35
C SER A 26 -13.54 46.58 3.51
N ARG A 27 -13.94 46.98 4.70
CA ARG A 27 -13.17 47.07 5.94
C ARG A 27 -13.18 45.76 6.75
N ARG A 28 -12.12 45.63 7.54
CA ARG A 28 -11.93 44.89 8.81
C ARG A 28 -13.17 44.21 9.44
N SER A 29 -13.01 42.96 9.83
CA SER A 29 -13.29 42.55 11.21
C SER A 29 -12.33 41.45 11.66
N SER A 30 -11.85 41.62 12.88
CA SER A 30 -10.87 40.81 13.60
C SER A 30 -11.58 39.81 14.49
N SER A 31 -11.13 38.56 14.53
CA SER A 31 -11.27 37.66 15.68
C SER A 31 -10.17 36.60 15.62
N PRO A 32 -9.31 36.48 16.66
CA PRO A 32 -8.36 35.39 16.77
C PRO A 32 -9.07 34.16 17.36
N ILE A 33 -8.98 33.01 16.69
CA ILE A 33 -9.35 31.72 17.29
C ILE A 33 -8.12 31.17 18.00
N ASP A 34 -8.27 31.01 19.31
CA ASP A 34 -7.31 30.38 20.21
C ASP A 34 -6.98 28.95 19.77
N TYR A 35 -5.70 28.70 19.48
CA TYR A 35 -5.17 27.34 19.38
C TYR A 35 -4.89 26.82 20.79
N LEU A 36 -5.69 25.83 21.21
CA LEU A 36 -5.41 24.98 22.35
C LEU A 36 -4.04 24.30 22.17
N ARG A 37 -3.06 24.67 23.01
CA ARG A 37 -1.83 23.89 23.23
C ARG A 37 -2.14 22.66 24.07
N PRO A 38 -1.73 21.44 23.68
CA PRO A 38 -1.58 20.35 24.63
C PRO A 38 -0.35 20.61 25.51
N LYS A 39 -0.56 20.72 26.82
CA LYS A 39 0.52 20.68 27.82
C LYS A 39 1.21 19.33 27.74
N LEU A 40 2.53 19.31 27.50
CA LEU A 40 3.37 18.17 27.83
C LEU A 40 3.32 17.96 29.35
N VAL A 41 2.78 16.83 29.77
CA VAL A 41 2.97 16.32 31.14
C VAL A 41 4.22 15.45 31.11
N THR A 42 5.30 15.97 31.69
CA THR A 42 6.51 15.19 32.01
C THR A 42 6.25 14.44 33.30
N HIS A 43 6.18 13.10 33.25
CA HIS A 43 6.23 12.28 34.45
C HIS A 43 7.66 11.75 34.61
N ASN A 44 8.39 12.35 35.56
CA ASN A 44 9.58 11.73 36.15
C ASN A 44 9.10 10.57 37.05
N GLY A 45 9.77 9.43 36.94
CA GLY A 45 9.53 8.25 37.78
C GLY A 45 10.80 7.41 37.82
N GLU A 46 11.31 7.24 39.04
CA GLU A 46 12.66 6.83 39.39
C GLU A 46 12.97 5.34 39.22
N HIS A 47 14.27 5.07 39.28
CA HIS A 47 14.95 3.79 39.33
C HIS A 47 14.41 2.82 40.38
N HIS A 48 14.24 1.55 39.99
CA HIS A 48 14.46 0.42 40.89
C HIS A 48 15.16 -0.74 40.16
N GLN A 49 16.45 -0.92 40.47
CA GLN A 49 17.19 -2.14 40.18
C GLN A 49 16.74 -3.24 41.14
N SER A 50 16.40 -4.42 40.63
CA SER A 50 16.38 -5.65 41.42
C SER A 50 17.18 -6.74 40.70
N ARG A 51 18.26 -7.18 41.37
CA ARG A 51 19.06 -8.36 41.03
C ARG A 51 18.21 -9.61 41.28
N CYS A 52 18.27 -10.58 40.37
CA CYS A 52 17.97 -11.97 40.72
C CYS A 52 19.02 -12.91 40.15
N GLY A 53 19.52 -13.78 41.02
CA GLY A 53 20.73 -14.57 40.87
C GLY A 53 20.57 -15.79 39.98
N SER A 54 21.74 -16.25 39.52
CA SER A 54 21.96 -17.46 38.75
C SER A 54 21.97 -18.68 39.67
N SER A 55 21.17 -19.70 39.35
CA SER A 55 21.35 -21.05 39.90
C SER A 55 21.42 -22.07 38.78
N ARG A 56 22.56 -22.76 38.72
CA ARG A 56 22.86 -23.92 37.87
C ARG A 56 22.04 -25.11 38.33
N ILE A 57 21.45 -25.85 37.39
CA ILE A 57 20.94 -27.21 37.63
C ILE A 57 21.77 -28.17 36.79
N VAL A 58 22.42 -29.12 37.49
CA VAL A 58 23.21 -30.23 36.95
C VAL A 58 22.27 -31.45 36.84
N ASN A 59 22.18 -32.06 35.66
CA ASN A 59 21.41 -33.30 35.45
C ASN A 59 22.33 -34.53 35.58
N HIS A 60 22.01 -35.42 36.52
CA HIS A 60 22.56 -36.78 36.59
C HIS A 60 21.59 -37.78 35.93
N ARG A 61 22.11 -38.61 35.00
CA ARG A 61 21.48 -39.85 34.51
C ARG A 61 21.64 -40.97 35.54
N PRO A 62 20.77 -41.99 35.54
CA PRO A 62 21.16 -43.36 35.90
C PRO A 62 21.19 -44.30 34.68
N LYS A 63 22.09 -45.28 34.78
CA LYS A 63 22.40 -46.34 33.81
C LYS A 63 21.53 -47.58 34.07
N HIS A 64 21.35 -48.35 32.99
CA HIS A 64 20.79 -49.71 32.91
C HIS A 64 21.55 -50.74 33.78
N MET A 65 20.83 -51.81 34.18
CA MET A 65 21.41 -53.10 34.57
C MET A 65 20.41 -54.23 34.25
N ASP A 66 20.89 -55.25 33.55
CA ASP A 66 20.17 -56.47 33.13
C ASP A 66 20.25 -57.58 34.18
N ALA A 67 19.23 -58.45 34.26
CA ALA A 67 19.36 -59.83 34.70
C ALA A 67 18.18 -60.71 34.23
N CYS A 68 18.52 -61.88 33.66
CA CYS A 68 17.63 -62.96 33.20
C CYS A 68 17.14 -63.86 34.34
N ASN A 69 15.95 -64.47 34.22
CA ASN A 69 15.78 -65.94 34.11
C ASN A 69 14.30 -66.43 34.06
N ASN A 70 14.16 -67.58 33.41
CA ASN A 70 12.96 -68.32 32.99
C ASN A 70 12.10 -68.94 34.12
N ALA A 71 10.78 -69.10 33.87
CA ALA A 71 10.04 -70.38 33.83
C ALA A 71 8.51 -70.18 34.01
N SER A 72 7.72 -70.96 33.25
CA SER A 72 6.26 -71.12 33.32
C SER A 72 5.93 -72.53 33.91
N PRO A 73 4.68 -73.04 34.00
CA PRO A 73 3.34 -72.43 34.07
C PRO A 73 2.50 -72.98 35.26
N ARG A 74 1.27 -72.45 35.49
CA ARG A 74 0.06 -73.21 35.89
C ARG A 74 -1.15 -72.27 36.05
N THR A 75 -2.21 -72.55 35.30
CA THR A 75 -3.59 -72.11 35.54
C THR A 75 -4.22 -72.96 36.65
N PRO A 76 -5.24 -72.47 37.39
CA PRO A 76 -6.60 -72.82 36.96
C PRO A 76 -7.71 -71.76 37.25
N THR A 77 -8.78 -71.90 36.46
CA THR A 77 -10.21 -71.71 36.78
C THR A 77 -10.82 -70.33 37.05
N GLN A 78 -11.87 -70.08 36.26
CA GLN A 78 -12.88 -69.02 36.35
C GLN A 78 -13.55 -68.90 37.73
N LYS A 79 -13.91 -67.66 38.10
CA LYS A 79 -15.26 -67.27 38.59
C LYS A 79 -15.32 -65.75 38.83
N GLY A 80 -16.45 -65.14 38.51
CA GLY A 80 -16.88 -63.86 39.10
C GLY A 80 -16.87 -62.65 38.17
N LEU A 81 -17.91 -62.55 37.35
CA LEU A 81 -18.31 -61.33 36.66
C LEU A 81 -18.75 -60.29 37.70
N GLY A 82 -17.86 -59.37 38.08
CA GLY A 82 -18.16 -58.19 38.90
C GLY A 82 -17.69 -56.95 38.16
N LEU A 83 -18.55 -56.41 37.29
CA LEU A 83 -18.25 -55.28 36.40
C LEU A 83 -18.17 -53.96 37.20
N SER A 84 -17.11 -53.75 37.98
CA SER A 84 -16.78 -52.40 38.48
C SER A 84 -16.12 -51.62 37.34
N ARG A 85 -16.94 -50.90 36.56
CA ARG A 85 -16.46 -49.93 35.56
C ARG A 85 -15.75 -48.78 36.27
N ARG A 86 -14.48 -48.96 36.62
CA ARG A 86 -13.60 -47.83 36.92
C ARG A 86 -13.19 -47.19 35.61
N VAL A 87 -13.99 -46.24 35.14
CA VAL A 87 -13.63 -45.35 34.04
C VAL A 87 -12.59 -44.39 34.58
N THR A 88 -11.31 -44.72 34.45
CA THR A 88 -10.22 -43.78 34.71
C THR A 88 -10.19 -42.80 33.56
N LEU A 89 -10.84 -41.65 33.74
CA LEU A 89 -10.78 -40.53 32.82
C LEU A 89 -9.38 -39.92 32.89
N LEU A 90 -8.48 -40.34 31.99
CA LEU A 90 -7.19 -39.70 31.75
C LEU A 90 -7.47 -38.34 31.12
N LEU A 91 -7.53 -37.29 31.96
CA LEU A 91 -7.59 -35.91 31.52
C LEU A 91 -6.24 -35.55 30.90
N VAL A 92 -6.12 -35.72 29.58
CA VAL A 92 -4.97 -35.24 28.83
C VAL A 92 -5.09 -33.72 28.75
N THR A 93 -4.52 -33.01 29.73
CA THR A 93 -4.32 -31.56 29.63
C THR A 93 -3.27 -31.32 28.56
N ALA A 94 -3.70 -31.05 27.32
CA ALA A 94 -2.84 -30.53 26.29
C ALA A 94 -2.34 -29.16 26.76
N ILE A 95 -1.14 -29.11 27.32
CA ILE A 95 -0.45 -27.86 27.62
C ILE A 95 -0.09 -27.26 26.27
N THR A 96 -1.00 -26.45 25.72
CA THR A 96 -0.69 -25.59 24.58
C THR A 96 0.34 -24.59 25.09
N LYS A 97 1.61 -24.77 24.73
CA LYS A 97 2.61 -23.71 24.91
C LYS A 97 2.09 -22.50 24.14
N SER A 98 1.61 -21.48 24.85
CA SER A 98 1.30 -20.21 24.19
C SER A 98 2.62 -19.65 23.70
N GLU A 99 2.76 -19.48 22.39
CA GLU A 99 3.88 -18.72 21.86
C GLU A 99 3.83 -17.30 22.45
N ALA A 100 5.00 -16.75 22.80
CA ALA A 100 5.07 -15.38 23.28
C ALA A 100 4.51 -14.44 22.21
N PHE A 101 3.74 -13.42 22.63
CA PHE A 101 3.18 -12.43 21.71
C PHE A 101 4.24 -11.80 20.79
N SER A 102 5.47 -11.66 21.29
CA SER A 102 6.60 -11.16 20.51
C SER A 102 7.93 -11.82 20.89
N LYS A 103 8.84 -11.86 19.91
CA LYS A 103 10.24 -12.25 20.11
C LYS A 103 11.11 -11.40 19.21
N THR A 104 12.08 -10.69 19.78
CA THR A 104 13.11 -10.00 19.00
C THR A 104 14.06 -11.04 18.40
N VAL A 105 14.14 -11.09 17.07
CA VAL A 105 15.05 -11.99 16.35
C VAL A 105 16.36 -11.23 16.07
N LYS A 106 17.50 -11.77 16.51
CA LYS A 106 18.83 -11.17 16.28
C LYS A 106 19.45 -11.55 14.93
N SER A 107 19.01 -12.66 14.35
CA SER A 107 19.50 -13.15 13.07
C SER A 107 18.70 -12.58 11.90
N ARG A 108 19.33 -12.45 10.73
CA ARG A 108 18.62 -12.21 9.47
C ARG A 108 17.48 -13.22 9.33
N PHE A 109 16.31 -12.76 8.90
CA PHE A 109 15.14 -13.63 8.73
C PHE A 109 15.52 -14.84 7.85
N PRO A 110 15.26 -16.08 8.30
CA PRO A 110 15.56 -17.27 7.49
C PRO A 110 14.89 -17.16 6.12
N GLY A 111 15.67 -17.28 5.04
CA GLY A 111 15.19 -17.11 3.66
C GLY A 111 15.31 -15.69 3.09
N HIS A 112 15.73 -14.69 3.87
CA HIS A 112 16.10 -13.37 3.35
C HIS A 112 17.59 -13.34 2.99
N ASN A 113 17.88 -13.44 1.70
CA ASN A 113 19.22 -13.31 1.14
C ASN A 113 19.78 -11.87 1.30
N PRO A 114 21.07 -11.61 1.03
CA PRO A 114 21.61 -10.24 0.94
C PRO A 114 20.71 -9.34 0.10
N GLU A 115 20.61 -8.06 0.49
CA GLU A 115 19.71 -7.09 -0.16
C GLU A 115 20.08 -6.99 -1.64
N LYS A 116 19.13 -7.27 -2.53
CA LYS A 116 19.26 -7.09 -3.97
C LYS A 116 18.45 -5.88 -4.42
N LEU A 117 19.01 -5.10 -5.34
CA LEU A 117 18.29 -4.02 -6.01
C LEU A 117 17.64 -4.58 -7.27
N THR A 118 16.33 -4.43 -7.41
CA THR A 118 15.59 -4.79 -8.62
C THR A 118 15.04 -3.53 -9.27
N HIS A 119 15.20 -3.44 -10.59
CA HIS A 119 14.56 -2.44 -11.44
C HIS A 119 13.41 -3.09 -12.18
N LEU A 120 12.22 -2.53 -12.02
CA LEU A 120 11.00 -2.93 -12.72
C LEU A 120 10.60 -1.80 -13.68
N HIS A 121 10.20 -2.18 -14.88
CA HIS A 121 9.72 -1.25 -15.90
C HIS A 121 8.41 -1.77 -16.50
N PHE A 122 7.39 -0.93 -16.54
CA PHE A 122 6.06 -1.28 -17.04
C PHE A 122 5.23 -0.01 -17.31
N TYR A 123 4.05 -0.18 -17.89
CA TYR A 123 3.09 0.88 -18.20
C TYR A 123 1.80 0.64 -17.42
N PHE A 124 1.37 1.66 -16.69
CA PHE A 124 0.13 1.73 -15.92
C PHE A 124 -0.95 2.40 -16.79
N HIS A 125 -2.15 1.81 -16.85
CA HIS A 125 -3.26 2.28 -17.68
C HIS A 125 -4.49 2.63 -16.83
N ASP A 126 -4.65 3.91 -16.52
CA ASP A 126 -5.82 4.44 -15.82
C ASP A 126 -6.96 4.61 -16.82
N THR A 127 -8.01 3.80 -16.70
CA THR A 127 -9.19 3.88 -17.58
C THR A 127 -10.39 4.31 -16.75
N VAL A 128 -10.76 5.58 -16.88
CA VAL A 128 -11.88 6.21 -16.17
C VAL A 128 -13.16 6.15 -17.01
N SER A 129 -13.01 6.11 -18.33
CA SER A 129 -14.14 6.16 -19.27
C SER A 129 -14.45 4.83 -19.97
N GLY A 130 -15.50 4.84 -20.80
CA GLY A 130 -15.95 3.67 -21.57
C GLY A 130 -16.79 2.68 -20.75
N ASP A 131 -17.11 1.55 -21.37
CA ASP A 131 -18.05 0.56 -20.80
C ASP A 131 -17.42 -0.34 -19.72
N LYS A 132 -16.08 -0.33 -19.62
CA LYS A 132 -15.31 -1.17 -18.70
C LYS A 132 -14.19 -0.35 -18.03
N PRO A 133 -14.55 0.63 -17.20
CA PRO A 133 -13.56 1.43 -16.49
C PRO A 133 -12.80 0.55 -15.48
N THR A 134 -11.52 0.85 -15.31
CA THR A 134 -10.64 0.24 -14.29
C THR A 134 -10.42 1.16 -13.09
N ALA A 135 -10.83 2.42 -13.21
CA ALA A 135 -10.84 3.42 -12.16
C ALA A 135 -12.25 4.01 -11.97
N VAL A 136 -12.70 4.08 -10.72
CA VAL A 136 -14.06 4.54 -10.38
C VAL A 136 -14.00 5.54 -9.23
N VAL A 137 -14.62 6.71 -9.42
CA VAL A 137 -14.79 7.72 -8.36
C VAL A 137 -15.77 7.20 -7.32
N VAL A 138 -15.34 7.12 -6.06
CA VAL A 138 -16.12 6.59 -4.93
C VAL A 138 -16.51 7.66 -3.92
N ALA A 139 -15.82 8.81 -3.94
CA ALA A 139 -16.18 9.96 -3.10
C ALA A 139 -15.80 11.27 -3.78
N THR A 140 -16.60 12.30 -3.51
CA THR A 140 -16.32 13.67 -3.90
C THR A 140 -16.68 14.60 -2.75
N GLY A 141 -15.96 15.73 -2.66
CA GLY A 141 -16.28 16.80 -1.74
C GLY A 141 -17.29 17.79 -2.34
N PRO A 142 -17.89 18.66 -1.51
CA PRO A 142 -18.88 19.64 -1.96
C PRO A 142 -18.39 20.55 -3.10
N ASN A 143 -17.10 20.88 -3.10
CA ASN A 143 -16.47 21.80 -4.04
C ASN A 143 -15.64 21.09 -5.12
N THR A 144 -15.69 19.76 -5.21
CA THR A 144 -14.84 19.00 -6.14
C THR A 144 -15.08 19.42 -7.59
N ASN A 145 -16.34 19.55 -8.03
CA ASN A 145 -16.68 19.91 -9.41
C ASN A 145 -16.28 21.34 -9.80
N SER A 146 -16.26 22.26 -8.83
CA SER A 146 -15.82 23.65 -9.03
C SER A 146 -14.31 23.85 -8.82
N SER A 147 -13.61 22.82 -8.31
CA SER A 147 -12.19 22.90 -8.00
C SER A 147 -11.37 22.66 -9.27
N ALA A 148 -10.44 23.57 -9.56
CA ALA A 148 -9.49 23.42 -10.67
C ALA A 148 -8.57 22.19 -10.52
N SER A 149 -8.42 21.66 -9.30
CA SER A 149 -7.65 20.45 -9.03
C SER A 149 -8.53 19.22 -8.75
N ALA A 150 -9.85 19.34 -8.81
CA ALA A 150 -10.78 18.32 -8.35
C ALA A 150 -10.58 17.92 -6.87
N PHE A 151 -10.12 18.85 -6.03
CA PHE A 151 -9.81 18.58 -4.61
C PHE A 151 -10.96 17.86 -3.89
N GLY A 152 -10.61 16.81 -3.14
CA GLY A 152 -11.57 15.98 -2.40
C GLY A 152 -12.18 14.83 -3.19
N MET A 153 -11.82 14.67 -4.47
CA MET A 153 -12.15 13.45 -5.24
C MET A 153 -11.31 12.26 -4.75
N VAL A 154 -11.94 11.10 -4.62
CA VAL A 154 -11.30 9.80 -4.33
C VAL A 154 -11.77 8.79 -5.36
N ALA A 155 -10.84 8.08 -5.98
CA ALA A 155 -11.11 6.96 -6.87
C ALA A 155 -10.45 5.69 -6.36
N VAL A 156 -11.14 4.55 -6.53
CA VAL A 156 -10.54 3.22 -6.39
C VAL A 156 -10.13 2.72 -7.77
N VAL A 157 -9.05 1.95 -7.81
CA VAL A 157 -8.49 1.45 -9.06
C VAL A 157 -8.13 -0.03 -8.99
N ASP A 158 -8.27 -0.68 -10.13
CA ASP A 158 -7.67 -1.96 -10.49
C ASP A 158 -7.17 -1.83 -11.94
N ASP A 159 -6.01 -1.19 -12.11
CA ASP A 159 -5.49 -0.81 -13.43
C ASP A 159 -4.48 -1.83 -13.96
N PRO A 160 -4.52 -2.19 -15.26
CA PRO A 160 -3.53 -3.08 -15.84
C PRO A 160 -2.13 -2.47 -15.83
N LEU A 161 -1.14 -3.33 -15.57
CA LEU A 161 0.28 -3.06 -15.78
C LEU A 161 0.77 -3.89 -16.95
N THR A 162 1.31 -3.26 -18.00
CA THR A 162 1.76 -3.97 -19.20
C THR A 162 3.21 -3.69 -19.56
N VAL A 163 3.82 -4.55 -20.37
CA VAL A 163 5.22 -4.38 -20.83
C VAL A 163 5.42 -3.21 -21.80
N GLY A 164 4.36 -2.77 -22.48
CA GLY A 164 4.40 -1.69 -23.47
C GLY A 164 3.27 -0.67 -23.31
N PRO A 165 3.36 0.50 -23.95
CA PRO A 165 2.37 1.57 -23.78
C PRO A 165 1.01 1.27 -24.45
N ASN A 166 0.91 0.20 -25.23
CA ASN A 166 -0.36 -0.23 -25.82
C ASN A 166 -1.06 -1.19 -24.84
N ILE A 167 -2.36 -0.97 -24.57
CA ILE A 167 -3.17 -1.81 -23.70
C ILE A 167 -3.23 -3.27 -24.16
N THR A 168 -3.02 -3.55 -25.46
CA THR A 168 -2.98 -4.92 -25.99
C THR A 168 -1.62 -5.62 -25.80
N SER A 169 -0.63 -4.94 -25.21
CA SER A 169 0.65 -5.59 -24.85
C SER A 169 0.48 -6.52 -23.66
N GLU A 170 1.47 -7.40 -23.41
CA GLU A 170 1.37 -8.39 -22.33
C GLU A 170 1.16 -7.70 -20.97
N GLU A 171 0.09 -8.09 -20.28
CA GLU A 171 -0.17 -7.71 -18.90
C GLU A 171 0.74 -8.50 -17.96
N VAL A 172 1.47 -7.79 -17.10
CA VAL A 172 2.41 -8.34 -16.11
C VAL A 172 1.92 -8.23 -14.68
N GLY A 173 0.83 -7.48 -14.46
CA GLY A 173 0.26 -7.26 -13.14
C GLY A 173 -0.86 -6.23 -13.14
N ARG A 174 -1.26 -5.84 -11.94
CA ARG A 174 -2.32 -4.86 -11.67
C ARG A 174 -1.86 -3.84 -10.64
N ALA A 175 -2.28 -2.60 -10.78
CA ALA A 175 -2.20 -1.61 -9.72
C ALA A 175 -3.55 -1.49 -9.03
N GLN A 176 -3.59 -1.84 -7.75
CA GLN A 176 -4.81 -1.95 -6.97
C GLN A 176 -4.76 -1.06 -5.74
N GLY A 177 -5.81 -0.27 -5.52
CA GLY A 177 -5.89 0.62 -4.37
C GLY A 177 -6.73 1.85 -4.66
N MET A 178 -6.22 3.02 -4.30
CA MET A 178 -6.91 4.29 -4.53
C MET A 178 -5.95 5.44 -4.81
N TYR A 179 -6.49 6.49 -5.43
CA TYR A 179 -5.89 7.80 -5.43
C TYR A 179 -6.90 8.88 -5.03
N SER A 180 -6.40 9.98 -4.46
CA SER A 180 -7.24 11.11 -4.09
C SER A 180 -6.64 12.44 -4.55
N SER A 181 -7.47 13.33 -5.09
CA SER A 181 -7.03 14.70 -5.33
C SER A 181 -6.88 15.43 -4.01
N SER A 182 -5.62 15.73 -3.67
CA SER A 182 -5.19 16.11 -2.32
C SER A 182 -4.50 17.47 -2.27
N ASP A 183 -4.40 18.14 -3.41
CA ASP A 183 -3.79 19.46 -3.54
C ASP A 183 -4.86 20.46 -3.99
N GLN A 184 -5.03 21.56 -3.26
CA GLN A 184 -6.06 22.57 -3.56
C GLN A 184 -5.66 23.51 -4.72
N LYS A 185 -4.38 23.56 -5.07
CA LYS A 185 -3.82 24.52 -6.04
C LYS A 185 -3.47 23.87 -7.36
N THR A 186 -2.99 22.63 -7.32
CA THR A 186 -2.52 21.91 -8.51
C THR A 186 -3.18 20.54 -8.60
N PHE A 187 -3.19 19.95 -9.79
CA PHE A 187 -3.68 18.58 -9.98
C PHE A 187 -2.68 17.57 -9.38
N GLY A 188 -2.73 17.43 -8.06
CA GLY A 188 -1.86 16.61 -7.25
C GLY A 188 -2.65 15.50 -6.57
N LEU A 189 -2.32 14.27 -6.91
CA LEU A 189 -2.93 13.08 -6.32
C LEU A 189 -2.10 12.58 -5.14
N LEU A 190 -2.74 12.02 -4.12
CA LEU A 190 -2.12 11.05 -3.24
C LEU A 190 -2.35 9.68 -3.86
N MET A 191 -1.28 8.90 -4.03
CA MET A 191 -1.35 7.51 -4.47
C MET A 191 -1.27 6.61 -3.25
N ALA A 192 -2.17 5.65 -3.13
CA ALA A 192 -2.12 4.57 -2.15
C ALA A 192 -2.41 3.25 -2.88
N LEU A 193 -1.37 2.67 -3.47
CA LEU A 193 -1.49 1.57 -4.43
C LEU A 193 -0.60 0.38 -4.03
N ASN A 194 -1.10 -0.83 -4.30
CA ASN A 194 -0.29 -2.03 -4.41
C ASN A 194 -0.08 -2.35 -5.89
N LEU A 195 1.17 -2.53 -6.29
CA LEU A 195 1.54 -3.12 -7.57
C LEU A 195 1.59 -4.63 -7.39
N VAL A 196 0.62 -5.34 -7.94
CA VAL A 196 0.40 -6.78 -7.81
C VAL A 196 0.90 -7.48 -9.06
N PHE A 197 2.02 -8.18 -8.98
CA PHE A 197 2.62 -8.85 -10.13
C PHE A 197 2.05 -10.25 -10.30
N THR A 198 1.68 -10.61 -11.54
CA THR A 198 1.04 -11.89 -11.86
C THR A 198 1.86 -12.73 -12.83
N LYS A 199 2.97 -12.19 -13.35
CA LYS A 199 3.86 -12.84 -14.33
C LYS A 199 5.33 -12.79 -13.90
N GLY A 200 6.14 -13.65 -14.52
CA GLY A 200 7.59 -13.68 -14.35
C GLY A 200 8.07 -14.13 -12.96
N GLU A 201 9.32 -13.78 -12.63
CA GLU A 201 9.98 -14.13 -11.35
C GLU A 201 9.18 -13.62 -10.13
N PHE A 202 8.44 -12.53 -10.29
CA PHE A 202 7.76 -11.83 -9.19
C PHE A 202 6.27 -12.14 -9.11
N SER A 203 5.77 -13.14 -9.85
CA SER A 203 4.36 -13.55 -9.79
C SER A 203 3.94 -13.88 -8.35
N GLY A 204 2.80 -13.32 -7.92
CA GLY A 204 2.28 -13.44 -6.56
C GLY A 204 2.92 -12.50 -5.53
N SER A 205 3.90 -11.68 -5.92
CA SER A 205 4.53 -10.67 -5.07
C SER A 205 3.90 -9.30 -5.29
N THR A 206 4.02 -8.43 -4.28
CA THR A 206 3.51 -7.05 -4.37
C THR A 206 4.53 -6.02 -3.94
N VAL A 207 4.42 -4.82 -4.49
CA VAL A 207 5.14 -3.62 -4.04
C VAL A 207 4.11 -2.56 -3.62
N ALA A 208 4.26 -1.99 -2.43
CA ALA A 208 3.36 -0.95 -1.91
C ALA A 208 3.93 0.45 -2.17
N MET A 209 3.12 1.30 -2.79
CA MET A 209 3.45 2.67 -3.15
C MET A 209 2.53 3.64 -2.42
N TYR A 210 3.11 4.60 -1.69
CA TYR A 210 2.36 5.63 -0.99
C TYR A 210 3.06 6.98 -1.12
N GLY A 211 2.40 7.96 -1.75
CA GLY A 211 2.98 9.30 -1.86
C GLY A 211 2.30 10.22 -2.85
N ARG A 212 2.79 11.46 -2.91
CA ARG A 212 2.26 12.52 -3.77
C ARG A 212 2.65 12.31 -5.23
N ASN A 213 1.69 12.44 -6.12
CA ASN A 213 1.83 12.37 -7.57
C ASN A 213 1.35 13.69 -8.20
N SER A 214 2.30 14.58 -8.50
CA SER A 214 2.06 15.86 -9.16
C SER A 214 1.90 15.64 -10.66
N VAL A 215 0.69 15.32 -11.12
CA VAL A 215 0.43 14.74 -12.46
C VAL A 215 1.03 15.55 -13.61
N MET A 216 1.03 16.89 -13.48
CA MET A 216 1.55 17.81 -14.50
C MET A 216 3.09 17.91 -14.55
N SER A 217 3.80 17.30 -13.60
CA SER A 217 5.26 17.24 -13.60
C SER A 217 5.76 16.14 -14.55
N LYS A 218 6.87 16.43 -15.26
CA LYS A 218 7.45 15.53 -16.28
C LYS A 218 7.84 14.16 -15.72
N VAL A 219 8.49 14.15 -14.55
CA VAL A 219 8.88 12.95 -13.81
C VAL A 219 8.45 13.14 -12.37
N ARG A 220 7.87 12.11 -11.78
CA ARG A 220 7.28 12.14 -10.43
C ARG A 220 7.83 10.99 -9.65
N GLU A 221 8.45 11.30 -8.52
CA GLU A 221 9.00 10.29 -7.62
C GLU A 221 7.98 9.96 -6.54
N ILE A 222 7.71 8.67 -6.34
CA ILE A 222 6.76 8.18 -5.35
C ILE A 222 7.45 7.08 -4.53
N PRO A 223 7.46 7.18 -3.18
CA PRO A 223 8.11 6.18 -2.34
C PRO A 223 7.49 4.79 -2.48
N ILE A 224 8.37 3.78 -2.49
CA ILE A 224 8.01 2.40 -2.19
C ILE A 224 8.20 2.18 -0.70
N VAL A 225 7.09 1.89 -0.02
CA VAL A 225 7.01 1.82 1.44
C VAL A 225 7.00 0.40 1.99
N GLY A 226 6.96 -0.60 1.10
CA GLY A 226 6.93 -2.01 1.49
C GLY A 226 6.76 -2.94 0.31
N GLY A 227 6.73 -4.24 0.60
CA GLY A 227 6.40 -5.28 -0.36
C GLY A 227 6.14 -6.62 0.29
N THR A 228 5.63 -7.56 -0.50
CA THR A 228 5.31 -8.93 -0.10
C THR A 228 5.95 -9.93 -1.06
N GLY A 229 5.92 -11.22 -0.70
CA GLY A 229 6.54 -12.28 -1.51
C GLY A 229 8.03 -12.05 -1.70
N ALA A 230 8.47 -11.97 -2.96
CA ALA A 230 9.85 -11.65 -3.31
C ALA A 230 10.30 -10.29 -2.73
N PHE A 231 9.42 -9.29 -2.70
CA PHE A 231 9.75 -7.93 -2.24
C PHE A 231 9.55 -7.73 -0.73
N ARG A 232 9.64 -8.79 0.08
CA ARG A 232 9.51 -8.67 1.54
C ARG A 232 10.61 -7.76 2.09
N PHE A 233 10.26 -6.85 3.01
CA PHE A 233 11.13 -5.76 3.48
C PHE A 233 11.53 -4.74 2.39
N GLY A 234 10.79 -4.76 1.27
CA GLY A 234 10.95 -3.88 0.13
C GLY A 234 10.98 -2.40 0.50
N ARG A 235 11.98 -1.67 0.01
CA ARG A 235 12.04 -0.20 0.08
C ARG A 235 12.66 0.39 -1.17
N GLY A 236 12.25 1.60 -1.52
CA GLY A 236 12.83 2.30 -2.68
C GLY A 236 11.92 3.38 -3.22
N TYR A 237 11.90 3.55 -4.53
CA TYR A 237 11.13 4.60 -5.18
C TYR A 237 10.64 4.18 -6.57
N ALA A 238 9.56 4.80 -7.00
CA ALA A 238 9.04 4.74 -8.36
C ALA A 238 9.20 6.10 -9.04
N GLN A 239 9.61 6.10 -10.30
CA GLN A 239 9.53 7.25 -11.19
C GLN A 239 8.42 7.04 -12.19
N ALA A 240 7.44 7.93 -12.17
CA ALA A 240 6.31 7.92 -13.08
C ALA A 240 6.45 9.04 -14.12
N LYS A 241 6.20 8.71 -15.39
CA LYS A 241 6.19 9.65 -16.52
C LYS A 241 4.94 9.44 -17.37
N THR A 242 4.19 10.51 -17.59
CA THR A 242 2.95 10.43 -18.38
C THR A 242 3.28 10.29 -19.86
N VAL A 243 2.79 9.22 -20.49
CA VAL A 243 2.94 8.94 -21.93
C VAL A 243 1.75 9.51 -22.69
N ARG A 244 0.54 9.30 -22.17
CA ARG A 244 -0.70 9.88 -22.68
C ARG A 244 -1.60 10.29 -21.53
N PHE A 245 -2.33 11.37 -21.71
CA PHE A 245 -3.36 11.81 -20.78
C PHE A 245 -4.47 12.51 -21.55
N ASN A 246 -5.69 11.98 -21.46
CA ASN A 246 -6.88 12.57 -22.03
C ASN A 246 -7.56 13.42 -20.95
N THR A 247 -7.44 14.74 -21.06
CA THR A 247 -7.99 15.68 -20.07
C THR A 247 -9.52 15.71 -20.04
N THR A 248 -10.19 15.21 -21.08
CA THR A 248 -11.65 15.17 -21.14
C THR A 248 -12.21 13.96 -20.41
N THR A 249 -11.58 12.79 -20.59
CA THR A 249 -12.07 11.54 -20.00
C THR A 249 -11.40 11.20 -18.68
N GLY A 250 -10.18 11.69 -18.45
CA GLY A 250 -9.33 11.31 -17.32
C GLY A 250 -8.39 10.13 -17.64
N ASP A 251 -8.55 9.47 -18.79
CA ASP A 251 -7.76 8.27 -19.11
C ASP A 251 -6.27 8.61 -19.28
N ALA A 252 -5.40 7.75 -18.75
CA ALA A 252 -3.96 7.97 -18.75
C ALA A 252 -3.18 6.68 -19.04
N VAL A 253 -2.06 6.85 -19.75
CA VAL A 253 -1.01 5.84 -19.83
C VAL A 253 0.25 6.43 -19.22
N VAL A 254 0.80 5.74 -18.22
CA VAL A 254 1.93 6.22 -17.42
C VAL A 254 3.03 5.17 -17.42
N GLU A 255 4.22 5.56 -17.85
CA GLU A 255 5.42 4.75 -17.75
C GLU A 255 5.95 4.80 -16.32
N TYR A 256 6.25 3.63 -15.75
CA TYR A 256 6.81 3.47 -14.41
C TYR A 256 8.19 2.80 -14.46
N ASN A 257 9.14 3.38 -13.75
CA ASN A 257 10.42 2.78 -13.41
C ASN A 257 10.49 2.64 -11.89
N VAL A 258 10.51 1.42 -11.37
CA VAL A 258 10.51 1.16 -9.92
C VAL A 258 11.81 0.50 -9.51
N TYR A 259 12.49 1.09 -8.53
CA TYR A 259 13.72 0.57 -7.94
C TYR A 259 13.43 0.12 -6.51
N VAL A 260 13.60 -1.16 -6.22
CA VAL A 260 13.27 -1.75 -4.91
C VAL A 260 14.44 -2.59 -4.39
N TRP A 261 14.86 -2.30 -3.17
CA TRP A 261 15.76 -3.15 -2.36
C TRP A 261 14.93 -4.19 -1.60
N HIS A 262 15.29 -5.48 -1.69
CA HIS A 262 14.64 -6.61 -1.01
C HIS A 262 15.58 -7.80 -0.78
#